data_AF-A0A7C0UJW7-F1
#
_entry.id   AF-A0A7C0UJW7-F1
#
_cell.length_a   1.000
_cell.length_b   1.000
_cell.length_c   1.000
_cell.angle_alpha   90.00
_cell.angle_beta   90.00
_cell.angle_gamma   90.00
#
_symmetry.space_group_name_H-M   'P 1'
#
loop_
_entity.id
_entity.type
_entity.pdbx_description
1 polymer ?
#
loop_
_entity_poly.entity_id
_entity_poly.type
_entity_poly.pdbx_seq_one_letter_code
_entity_poly.pdbx_strand_id
1 'polypeptide(L)'
;MLFDTPDLLRYIAANYSGAEKIVEIGMGPEDSVYKALKREMDAEILAVDICPSGDALFDDIFEPDIEKYSGASLIYSIRPNPELILPLQKIAQTVGADLLIRPLTTDSGHKPPSMKLMNYGRAVLWVEKHH
;
A
#
# COMPACT_ATOMS: atom_id res chain seq x y z
N MET A 1 -15.01 -6.46 0.18
CA MET A 1 -14.26 -6.15 1.42
C MET A 1 -13.59 -7.41 1.95
N LEU A 2 -12.29 -7.31 2.25
CA LEU A 2 -11.47 -8.44 2.70
C LEU A 2 -11.81 -8.79 4.17
N PHE A 3 -11.61 -10.05 4.56
CA PHE A 3 -11.94 -10.51 5.91
C PHE A 3 -11.07 -9.85 7.00
N ASP A 4 -9.87 -9.43 6.64
CA ASP A 4 -8.85 -8.79 7.47
C ASP A 4 -8.82 -7.26 7.32
N THR A 5 -9.69 -6.66 6.50
CA THR A 5 -9.77 -5.20 6.31
C THR A 5 -9.80 -4.43 7.64
N PRO A 6 -10.61 -4.79 8.66
CA PRO A 6 -10.64 -4.04 9.91
C PRO A 6 -9.28 -4.00 10.63
N ASP A 7 -8.53 -5.10 10.59
CA ASP A 7 -7.22 -5.17 11.25
C ASP A 7 -6.15 -4.42 10.46
N LEU A 8 -6.22 -4.44 9.11
CA LEU A 8 -5.37 -3.61 8.25
C LEU A 8 -5.61 -2.11 8.49
N LEU A 9 -6.87 -1.67 8.55
CA LEU A 9 -7.20 -0.27 8.82
C LEU A 9 -6.70 0.17 10.20
N ARG A 10 -6.91 -0.67 11.22
CA ARG A 10 -6.38 -0.41 12.57
C ARG A 10 -4.86 -0.35 12.59
N TYR A 11 -4.17 -1.22 11.85
CA TYR A 11 -2.73 -1.16 11.72
C TYR A 11 -2.28 0.17 11.11
N ILE A 12 -2.88 0.57 9.99
CA ILE A 12 -2.52 1.82 9.30
C ILE A 12 -2.81 3.01 10.22
N ALA A 13 -4.01 3.10 10.80
CA ALA A 13 -4.38 4.20 11.69
C ALA A 13 -3.48 4.29 12.93
N ALA A 14 -3.08 3.16 13.52
CA ALA A 14 -2.21 3.17 14.71
C ALA A 14 -0.76 3.59 14.43
N ASN A 15 -0.25 3.35 13.21
CA ASN A 15 1.15 3.60 12.86
C ASN A 15 1.35 4.86 12.00
N TYR A 16 0.30 5.32 11.34
CA TYR A 16 0.35 6.42 10.36
C TYR A 16 -0.75 7.47 10.61
N SER A 17 -1.23 7.62 11.85
CA SER A 17 -2.22 8.65 12.21
C SER A 17 -1.76 10.09 11.91
N GLY A 18 -0.44 10.33 11.89
CA GLY A 18 0.16 11.62 11.57
C GLY A 18 0.69 11.73 10.14
N ALA A 19 0.36 10.77 9.26
CA ALA A 19 0.79 10.84 7.87
C ALA A 19 0.10 12.00 7.14
N GLU A 20 0.85 12.76 6.36
CA GLU A 20 0.27 13.80 5.50
C GLU A 20 -0.32 13.17 4.23
N LYS A 21 0.28 12.08 3.73
CA LYS A 21 -0.11 11.41 2.50
C LYS A 21 0.11 9.90 2.58
N ILE A 22 -0.85 9.15 2.05
CA ILE A 22 -0.82 7.69 1.92
C ILE A 22 -1.23 7.34 0.48
N VAL A 23 -0.47 6.44 -0.16
CA VAL A 23 -0.70 6.04 -1.55
C VAL A 23 -1.01 4.55 -1.65
N GLU A 24 -2.13 4.19 -2.27
CA GLU A 24 -2.42 2.83 -2.73
C GLU A 24 -1.91 2.63 -4.16
N ILE A 25 -1.12 1.58 -4.38
CA ILE A 25 -0.69 1.16 -5.71
C ILE A 25 -1.39 -0.14 -6.10
N GLY A 26 -1.97 -0.15 -7.29
CA GLY A 26 -2.71 -1.30 -7.82
C GLY A 26 -4.17 -1.31 -7.37
N MET A 27 -4.81 -0.13 -7.25
CA MET A 27 -6.21 -0.04 -6.87
C MET A 27 -7.11 -0.54 -8.02
N GLY A 28 -7.39 -1.84 -7.98
CA GLY A 28 -8.36 -2.48 -8.85
C GLY A 28 -9.82 -2.34 -8.36
N PRO A 29 -10.73 -3.25 -8.77
CA PRO A 29 -12.15 -3.15 -8.46
C PRO A 29 -12.50 -3.34 -6.96
N GLU A 30 -11.55 -3.82 -6.15
CA GLU A 30 -11.71 -3.93 -4.70
C GLU A 30 -11.10 -2.69 -4.03
N ASP A 31 -11.86 -1.59 -4.02
CA ASP A 31 -11.45 -0.28 -3.50
C ASP A 31 -11.90 -0.02 -2.04
N SER A 32 -12.29 -1.08 -1.32
CA SER A 32 -12.89 -0.93 0.01
C SER A 32 -11.91 -0.40 1.07
N VAL A 33 -10.62 -0.76 0.95
CA VAL A 33 -9.55 -0.27 1.84
C VAL A 33 -9.28 1.21 1.56
N TYR A 34 -9.06 1.58 0.30
CA TYR A 34 -8.94 2.98 -0.16
C TYR A 34 -10.07 3.85 0.40
N LYS A 35 -11.31 3.46 0.12
CA LYS A 35 -12.51 4.21 0.55
C LYS A 35 -12.64 4.30 2.06
N ALA A 36 -12.19 3.29 2.80
CA ALA A 36 -12.23 3.34 4.26
C ALA A 36 -11.18 4.31 4.81
N LEU A 37 -9.92 4.21 4.35
CA LEU A 37 -8.87 5.15 4.74
C LEU A 37 -9.24 6.60 4.41
N LYS A 38 -9.80 6.84 3.22
CA LYS A 38 -10.25 8.18 2.80
C LYS A 38 -11.35 8.78 3.67
N ARG A 39 -12.12 7.96 4.40
CA ARG A 39 -13.15 8.41 5.36
C ARG A 39 -12.63 8.54 6.79
N GLU A 40 -11.64 7.73 7.16
CA GLU A 40 -11.24 7.53 8.55
C GLU A 40 -9.95 8.26 8.92
N MET A 41 -9.14 8.66 7.92
CA MET A 41 -7.84 9.32 8.12
C MET A 41 -7.92 10.79 7.69
N ASP A 42 -7.22 11.66 8.41
CA ASP A 42 -7.05 13.08 8.05
C ASP A 42 -5.94 13.31 6.99
N ALA A 43 -5.36 12.24 6.45
CA ALA A 43 -4.30 12.27 5.45
C ALA A 43 -4.84 12.40 4.01
N GLU A 44 -4.01 12.89 3.08
CA GLU A 44 -4.28 12.77 1.65
C GLU A 44 -4.18 11.29 1.23
N ILE A 45 -5.31 10.69 0.83
CA ILE A 45 -5.35 9.29 0.35
C ILE A 45 -5.42 9.26 -1.17
N LEU A 46 -4.33 8.86 -1.81
CA LEU A 46 -4.20 8.71 -3.26
C LEU A 46 -4.24 7.25 -3.66
N ALA A 47 -4.80 6.95 -4.83
CA ALA A 47 -4.72 5.64 -5.44
C ALA A 47 -4.19 5.75 -6.88
N VAL A 48 -3.35 4.81 -7.28
CA VAL A 48 -2.78 4.72 -8.62
C VAL A 48 -2.92 3.29 -9.17
N ASP A 49 -3.12 3.17 -10.49
CA ASP A 49 -3.17 1.90 -11.20
C ASP A 49 -2.79 2.09 -12.68
N ILE A 50 -2.31 1.03 -13.34
CA ILE A 50 -2.02 1.02 -14.79
C ILE A 50 -3.32 1.04 -15.62
N CYS A 51 -4.41 0.52 -15.08
CA CYS A 51 -5.74 0.54 -15.67
C CYS A 51 -6.72 1.11 -14.63
N PRO A 52 -6.70 2.44 -14.39
CA PRO A 52 -7.42 3.05 -13.29
C PRO A 52 -8.94 2.85 -13.41
N SER A 53 -9.57 2.64 -12.26
CA SER A 53 -11.02 2.62 -12.10
C SER A 53 -11.43 3.47 -10.91
N GLY A 54 -12.62 4.06 -10.97
CA GLY A 54 -13.10 4.96 -9.90
C GLY A 54 -12.18 6.18 -9.71
N ASP A 55 -11.70 6.36 -8.48
CA ASP A 55 -10.87 7.50 -8.06
C ASP A 55 -9.36 7.30 -8.33
N ALA A 56 -8.94 6.16 -8.91
CA ALA A 56 -7.53 5.90 -9.19
C ALA A 56 -6.98 6.85 -10.28
N LEU A 57 -5.75 7.31 -10.09
CA LEU A 57 -4.97 7.96 -11.16
C LEU A 57 -4.23 6.92 -12.00
N PHE A 58 -4.03 7.24 -13.27
CA PHE A 58 -3.15 6.45 -14.14
C PHE A 58 -1.68 6.63 -13.73
N ASP A 59 -0.96 5.52 -13.52
CA ASP A 59 0.50 5.50 -13.47
C ASP A 59 1.04 4.11 -13.84
N ASP A 60 2.18 4.08 -14.54
CA ASP A 60 2.94 2.84 -14.75
C ASP A 60 4.08 2.78 -13.73
N ILE A 61 3.99 1.85 -12.78
CA ILE A 61 5.00 1.74 -11.73
C ILE A 61 6.36 1.22 -12.22
N PHE A 62 6.44 0.69 -13.44
CA PHE A 62 7.71 0.36 -14.07
C PHE A 62 8.42 1.60 -14.64
N GLU A 63 7.67 2.65 -14.94
CA GLU A 63 8.15 3.98 -15.36
C GLU A 63 7.40 5.09 -14.57
N PRO A 64 7.58 5.14 -13.24
CA PRO A 64 6.70 5.90 -12.36
C PRO A 64 6.90 7.41 -12.48
N ASP A 65 5.79 8.15 -12.43
CA ASP A 65 5.83 9.59 -12.14
C ASP A 65 6.02 9.81 -10.64
N ILE A 66 7.29 9.93 -10.22
CA ILE A 66 7.70 10.00 -8.81
C ILE A 66 7.01 11.13 -8.03
N GLU A 67 6.63 12.22 -8.69
CA GLU A 67 5.93 13.34 -8.05
C GLU A 67 4.58 12.92 -7.44
N LYS A 68 3.91 11.92 -8.03
CA LYS A 68 2.65 11.37 -7.47
C LYS A 68 2.85 10.72 -6.11
N TYR A 69 4.05 10.24 -5.81
CA TYR A 69 4.39 9.54 -4.57
C TYR A 69 5.14 10.41 -3.57
N SER A 70 5.65 11.56 -4.01
CA SER A 70 6.38 12.50 -3.16
C SER A 70 5.54 12.94 -1.96
N GLY A 71 6.19 13.02 -0.79
CA GLY A 71 5.58 13.35 0.50
C GLY A 71 4.79 12.21 1.16
N ALA A 72 4.66 11.04 0.53
CA ALA A 72 3.96 9.91 1.14
C ALA A 72 4.70 9.39 2.37
N SER A 73 4.00 9.22 3.48
CA SER A 73 4.53 8.48 4.65
C SER A 73 4.35 6.98 4.46
N LEU A 74 3.33 6.56 3.72
CA LEU A 74 3.04 5.16 3.47
C LEU A 74 2.67 4.94 2.01
N ILE A 75 3.30 3.95 1.39
CA ILE A 75 2.84 3.31 0.17
C ILE A 75 2.34 1.92 0.54
N TYR A 76 1.14 1.56 0.08
CA TYR A 76 0.62 0.22 0.29
C TYR A 76 0.06 -0.39 -0.99
N SER A 77 0.04 -1.73 -1.03
CA SER A 77 -0.56 -2.48 -2.13
C SER A 77 -1.30 -3.71 -1.63
N ILE A 78 -2.48 -3.93 -2.19
CA ILE A 78 -3.38 -5.02 -1.83
C ILE A 78 -3.29 -6.10 -2.89
N ARG A 79 -2.66 -7.22 -2.50
CA ARG A 79 -2.47 -8.43 -3.31
C ARG A 79 -1.69 -8.18 -4.61
N PRO A 80 -0.56 -7.46 -4.58
CA PRO A 80 0.24 -7.26 -5.79
C PRO A 80 0.76 -8.59 -6.34
N ASN A 81 0.91 -8.67 -7.66
CA ASN A 81 1.66 -9.75 -8.28
C ASN A 81 3.13 -9.70 -7.83
N PRO A 82 3.85 -10.84 -7.72
CA PRO A 82 5.24 -10.86 -7.27
C PRO A 82 6.19 -9.96 -8.09
N GLU A 83 5.94 -9.83 -9.40
CA GLU A 83 6.72 -8.97 -10.30
C GLU A 83 6.63 -7.47 -9.97
N LEU A 84 5.55 -7.04 -9.31
CA LEU A 84 5.33 -5.65 -8.91
C LEU A 84 6.07 -5.29 -7.63
N ILE A 85 6.51 -6.28 -6.84
CA ILE A 85 7.18 -6.05 -5.55
C ILE A 85 8.43 -5.19 -5.72
N LEU A 86 9.31 -5.51 -6.68
CA LEU A 86 10.54 -4.75 -6.88
C LEU A 86 10.29 -3.28 -7.30
N PRO A 87 9.41 -2.99 -8.29
CA PRO A 87 8.96 -1.62 -8.56
C PRO A 87 8.40 -0.88 -7.33
N LEU A 88 7.52 -1.53 -6.55
CA LEU A 88 6.95 -0.94 -5.33
C LEU A 88 8.03 -0.53 -4.33
N GLN A 89 9.01 -1.41 -4.09
CA GLN A 89 10.14 -1.12 -3.20
C GLN A 89 10.99 0.05 -3.71
N LYS A 90 11.27 0.09 -5.02
CA LYS A 90 12.03 1.20 -5.61
C LYS A 90 11.32 2.53 -5.43
N ILE A 91 10.01 2.59 -5.65
CA ILE A 91 9.23 3.82 -5.47
C ILE A 91 9.26 4.25 -4.01
N ALA A 92 8.93 3.35 -3.07
CA ALA A 92 8.93 3.62 -1.64
C ALA A 92 10.30 4.13 -1.15
N GLN A 93 11.37 3.43 -1.55
CA GLN A 93 12.75 3.84 -1.25
C GLN A 93 13.10 5.21 -1.83
N THR A 94 12.65 5.51 -3.06
CA THR A 94 12.96 6.77 -3.75
C THR A 94 12.33 7.96 -3.05
N VAL A 95 11.09 7.82 -2.55
CA VAL A 95 10.38 8.91 -1.85
C VAL A 95 10.54 8.87 -0.32
N GLY A 96 11.24 7.87 0.21
CA GLY A 96 11.42 7.69 1.66
C GLY A 96 10.17 7.24 2.41
N ALA A 97 9.19 6.68 1.72
CA ALA A 97 7.95 6.16 2.31
C ALA A 97 8.14 4.74 2.84
N ASP A 98 7.38 4.37 3.86
CA ASP A 98 7.24 2.96 4.24
C ASP A 98 6.49 2.19 3.15
N LEU A 99 6.79 0.90 3.02
CA LEU A 99 6.05 0.00 2.13
C LEU A 99 5.29 -1.05 2.92
N LEU A 100 3.99 -1.17 2.64
CA LEU A 100 3.10 -2.18 3.21
C LEU A 100 2.45 -3.03 2.12
N ILE A 101 2.71 -4.34 2.14
CA ILE A 101 2.10 -5.28 1.20
C ILE A 101 1.19 -6.24 1.96
N ARG A 102 -0.09 -6.28 1.56
CA ARG A 102 -1.05 -7.30 1.99
C ARG A 102 -1.15 -8.38 0.90
N PRO A 103 -0.58 -9.59 1.05
CA PRO A 103 -0.58 -10.61 0.00
C PRO A 103 -1.96 -11.25 -0.25
N LEU A 104 -2.12 -12.00 -1.36
CA LEU A 104 -3.40 -12.66 -1.73
C LEU A 104 -3.87 -13.67 -0.67
N THR A 105 -3.00 -14.54 -0.17
CA THR A 105 -3.26 -15.54 0.90
C THR A 105 -1.93 -16.00 1.55
N THR A 106 -1.99 -16.96 2.49
CA THR A 106 -0.89 -17.63 3.24
C THR A 106 0.26 -18.21 2.40
N ASP A 107 0.26 -17.99 1.09
CA ASP A 107 1.38 -18.34 0.22
C ASP A 107 2.52 -17.35 0.46
N SER A 108 3.23 -17.56 1.56
CA SER A 108 4.54 -16.98 1.87
C SER A 108 5.64 -17.45 0.89
N GLY A 109 5.27 -18.15 -0.20
CA GLY A 109 6.22 -18.70 -1.17
C GLY A 109 7.10 -17.65 -1.82
N HIS A 110 6.63 -16.40 -1.93
CA HIS A 110 7.45 -15.26 -2.33
C HIS A 110 7.53 -14.25 -1.18
N LYS A 111 8.55 -14.41 -0.35
CA LYS A 111 8.97 -13.36 0.59
C LYS A 111 9.48 -12.17 -0.23
N PRO A 112 8.86 -10.98 -0.11
CA PRO A 112 9.42 -9.76 -0.67
C PRO A 112 10.83 -9.53 -0.10
N PRO A 113 11.83 -9.18 -0.93
CA PRO A 113 13.19 -8.88 -0.47
C PRO A 113 13.15 -7.84 0.65
N SER A 114 14.01 -7.94 1.67
CA SER A 114 14.15 -6.90 2.71
C SER A 114 12.92 -6.57 3.59
N MET A 115 11.74 -7.14 3.32
CA MET A 115 10.53 -6.90 4.12
C MET A 115 10.42 -7.87 5.31
N LYS A 116 9.77 -7.39 6.38
CA LYS A 116 9.45 -8.17 7.58
C LYS A 116 8.00 -8.62 7.55
N LEU A 117 7.75 -9.90 7.84
CA LEU A 117 6.40 -10.41 8.04
C LEU A 117 5.87 -9.89 9.37
N MET A 118 4.66 -9.33 9.36
CA MET A 118 3.97 -8.81 10.52
C MET A 118 2.54 -9.33 10.54
N ASN A 119 2.16 -9.91 11.67
CA ASN A 119 0.77 -10.28 11.93
C ASN A 119 0.14 -9.21 12.83
N TYR A 120 -1.01 -8.67 12.42
CA TYR A 120 -1.79 -7.73 13.22
C TYR A 120 -3.24 -8.18 13.22
N GLY A 121 -3.72 -8.73 14.35
CA GLY A 121 -5.01 -9.39 14.39
C GLY A 121 -5.06 -10.53 13.36
N ARG A 122 -5.98 -10.45 12.40
CA ARG A 122 -6.11 -11.39 11.28
C ARG A 122 -5.38 -10.96 10.01
N ALA A 123 -4.82 -9.74 9.98
CA ALA A 123 -4.05 -9.25 8.84
C ALA A 123 -2.63 -9.81 8.86
N VAL A 124 -2.20 -10.35 7.71
CA VAL A 124 -0.83 -10.78 7.45
C VAL A 124 -0.22 -9.78 6.48
N LEU A 125 0.85 -9.11 6.90
CA LEU A 125 1.40 -7.93 6.22
C LEU A 125 2.90 -8.09 6.04
N TRP A 126 3.43 -7.66 4.90
CA TRP A 126 4.86 -7.44 4.72
C TRP A 126 5.15 -5.95 4.87
N VAL A 127 6.09 -5.61 5.73
CA VAL A 127 6.42 -4.22 6.05
C VAL A 127 7.89 -3.95 5.77
N GLU A 128 8.17 -2.88 5.05
CA GLU A 128 9.47 -2.25 4.91
C GLU A 128 9.41 -0.86 5.52
N LYS A 129 10.34 -0.56 6.43
CA LYS A 129 10.38 0.71 7.16
C LYS A 129 11.52 1.57 6.63
N HIS A 130 11.22 2.83 6.33
CA HIS A 130 12.18 3.83 5.87
C HIS A 130 12.33 5.00 6.86
N HIS A 131 11.54 5.02 7.94
CA HIS A 131 11.60 5.96 9.07
C HIS A 131 11.50 5.27 10.43
#